data_AF-A0A3E0KF63-F1
#
_entry.id   AF-A0A3E0KF63-F1
#
_cell.length_a   1.000
_cell.length_b   1.000
_cell.length_c   1.000
_cell.angle_alpha   90.00
_cell.angle_beta   90.00
_cell.angle_gamma   90.00
#
_symmetry.space_group_name_H-M   'P 1'
#
loop_
_entity.id
_entity.type
_entity.pdbx_description
1 polymer ?
#
loop_
_entity_poly.entity_id
_entity_poly.type
_entity_poly.pdbx_seq_one_letter_code
_entity_poly.pdbx_strand_id
1 'polypeptide(L)' 'MVRVNVDTGRCADLLVINRPAAGGDGPWRPAAVRFTPDGSALYLLDYGPVLFRGGTAVSAAAGGALWRIWSI' A
#
# COMPACT_ATOMS: atom_id res chain seq x y z
N MET A 1 -7.05 -3.95 -1.17
CA MET A 1 -6.76 -5.10 -0.31
C MET A 1 -7.90 -5.30 0.65
N VAL A 2 -8.34 -6.54 0.77
CA VAL A 2 -9.53 -6.92 1.53
C VAL A 2 -9.13 -7.85 2.67
N ARG A 3 -9.86 -7.75 3.76
CA ARG A 3 -9.84 -8.72 4.85
C ARG A 3 -11.11 -9.57 4.75
N VAL A 4 -10.97 -10.88 4.86
CA VAL A 4 -12.10 -11.81 4.85
C VAL A 4 -12.13 -12.55 6.17
N ASN A 5 -13.27 -12.52 6.85
CA ASN A 5 -13.56 -13.44 7.95
C ASN A 5 -14.08 -14.74 7.35
N VAL A 6 -13.29 -15.82 7.47
CA VAL A 6 -13.57 -17.11 6.81
C VAL A 6 -14.74 -17.86 7.43
N ASP A 7 -15.05 -17.62 8.71
CA ASP A 7 -16.14 -18.30 9.42
C ASP A 7 -17.51 -17.71 9.04
N THR A 8 -17.55 -16.42 8.72
CA THR A 8 -18.80 -15.67 8.46
C THR A 8 -18.95 -15.21 7.02
N GLY A 9 -17.90 -15.30 6.21
CA GLY A 9 -17.86 -14.79 4.83
C GLY A 9 -17.85 -13.26 4.72
N ARG A 10 -17.72 -12.53 5.83
CA ARG A 10 -17.73 -11.06 5.81
C ARG A 10 -16.41 -10.51 5.26
N CYS A 11 -16.52 -9.54 4.36
CA CYS A 11 -15.39 -8.83 3.76
C CYS A 11 -15.33 -7.39 4.26
N ALA A 12 -14.11 -6.89 4.51
CA ALA A 12 -13.86 -5.49 4.80
C ALA A 12 -12.72 -4.99 3.91
N ASP A 13 -12.95 -3.87 3.23
CA ASP A 13 -11.94 -3.18 2.46
C ASP A 13 -11.04 -2.38 3.40
N LEU A 14 -9.73 -2.65 3.37
CA LEU A 14 -8.76 -1.93 4.21
C LEU A 14 -8.07 -0.80 3.47
N LEU A 15 -7.83 -1.00 2.18
CA LEU A 15 -7.28 0.02 1.32
C LEU A 15 -7.69 -0.29 -0.12
N VAL A 16 -8.38 0.65 -0.76
CA VAL A 16 -8.72 0.58 -2.18
C VAL A 16 -8.00 1.73 -2.88
N ILE A 17 -6.94 1.43 -3.61
CA ILE A 17 -6.21 2.42 -4.41
C ILE A 17 -6.67 2.31 -5.86
N ASN A 18 -7.73 3.03 -6.23
CA ASN A 18 -8.23 3.03 -7.61
C ASN A 18 -7.38 3.92 -8.54
N ARG A 19 -6.57 4.82 -7.98
CA ARG A 19 -5.55 5.64 -8.67
C ARG A 19 -4.35 5.88 -7.74
N PRO A 20 -3.26 5.10 -7.83
CA PRO A 20 -2.05 5.41 -7.08
C PRO A 20 -1.57 6.79 -7.51
N ALA A 21 -1.43 7.69 -6.55
CA ALA A 21 -1.45 9.10 -6.86
C ALA A 21 -0.14 9.57 -7.47
N ALA A 22 -0.21 10.50 -8.43
CA ALA A 22 0.87 11.41 -8.74
C ALA A 22 0.88 12.66 -7.82
N GLY A 23 0.02 12.70 -6.78
CA GLY A 23 -0.18 13.86 -5.91
C GLY A 23 -1.31 13.71 -4.87
N GLY A 24 -1.36 12.59 -4.14
CA GLY A 24 -2.35 12.34 -3.09
C GLY A 24 -1.75 11.52 -1.95
N ASP A 25 -2.42 11.46 -0.80
CA ASP A 25 -1.88 10.97 0.49
C ASP A 25 -1.77 9.43 0.61
N GLY A 26 -1.72 8.71 -0.51
CA GLY A 26 -1.75 7.25 -0.54
C GLY A 26 -0.47 6.61 -1.09
N PRO A 27 -0.31 5.28 -0.96
CA PRO A 27 0.86 4.59 -1.50
C PRO A 27 0.92 4.67 -3.03
N TRP A 28 2.13 4.81 -3.57
CA TRP A 28 2.39 5.00 -5.00
C TRP A 28 2.59 3.68 -5.73
N ARG A 29 3.46 2.82 -5.21
CA ARG A 29 3.80 1.51 -5.78
C ARG A 29 3.90 0.47 -4.67
N PRO A 30 2.75 -0.06 -4.21
CA PRO A 30 2.73 -1.17 -3.27
C PRO A 30 3.46 -2.37 -3.85
N ALA A 31 4.42 -2.90 -3.10
CA ALA A 31 5.21 -4.05 -3.53
C ALA A 31 5.10 -5.25 -2.59
N ALA A 32 4.82 -5.00 -1.31
CA ALA A 32 4.64 -6.05 -0.33
C ALA A 32 3.63 -5.63 0.73
N VAL A 33 2.96 -6.63 1.30
CA VAL A 33 1.93 -6.44 2.32
C VAL A 33 2.04 -7.54 3.36
N ARG A 34 1.79 -7.21 4.63
CA ARG A 34 1.77 -8.18 5.72
C ARG A 34 0.80 -7.77 6.83
N PHE A 35 -0.10 -8.67 7.19
CA PHE A 35 -0.94 -8.50 8.37
C PHE A 35 -0.15 -8.79 9.65
N THR A 36 -0.48 -8.10 10.74
CA THR A 36 -0.06 -8.55 12.07
C THR A 36 -0.70 -9.91 12.38
N PRO A 37 -0.05 -10.77 13.20
CA PRO A 37 -0.60 -12.10 13.51
C PRO A 37 -1.99 -12.07 14.15
N ASP A 38 -2.27 -11.02 14.94
CA ASP A 38 -3.57 -10.76 15.57
C ASP A 38 -4.59 -10.10 14.62
N GLY A 39 -4.19 -9.78 13.39
CA GLY A 39 -5.03 -9.10 12.39
C GLY A 39 -5.39 -7.65 12.72
N SER A 40 -4.83 -7.04 13.77
CA SER A 40 -5.16 -5.68 14.18
C SER A 40 -4.70 -4.62 13.17
N ALA A 41 -3.63 -4.89 12.42
CA ALA A 41 -3.10 -3.98 11.44
C ALA A 41 -2.56 -4.68 10.19
N LEU A 42 -2.39 -3.88 9.17
CA LEU A 42 -1.75 -4.23 7.91
C LEU A 42 -0.55 -3.31 7.69
N TYR A 43 0.59 -3.89 7.34
CA TYR A 43 1.75 -3.17 6.85
C TYR A 43 1.83 -3.26 5.32
N LEU A 44 2.14 -2.14 4.67
CA LEU A 44 2.32 -2.04 3.22
C LEU A 44 3.64 -1.34 2.92
N LEU A 45 4.48 -1.98 2.10
CA LEU A 45 5.72 -1.41 1.58
C LEU A 45 5.45 -0.73 0.24
N ASP A 46 5.87 0.54 0.14
CA ASP A 46 5.78 1.39 -1.03
C ASP A 46 7.17 1.89 -1.45
N TYR A 47 7.48 1.87 -2.75
CA TYR A 47 8.74 2.37 -3.30
C TYR A 47 8.68 3.81 -3.82
N GLY A 48 7.55 4.51 -3.67
CA GLY A 48 7.43 5.92 -4.08
C GLY A 48 7.46 6.12 -5.60
N PRO A 49 7.68 7.35 -6.10
CA PRO A 49 7.63 7.65 -7.52
C PRO A 49 8.77 7.03 -8.35
N VAL A 50 8.49 6.78 -9.63
CA VAL A 50 9.50 6.57 -10.68
C VAL A 50 9.71 7.89 -11.41
N LEU A 51 10.95 8.32 -11.51
CA LEU A 51 11.38 9.47 -12.29
C LEU A 51 11.99 8.99 -13.60
N PHE A 52 11.74 9.70 -14.70
CA PHE A 52 12.45 9.45 -15.96
C PHE A 52 13.60 10.44 -16.10
N ARG A 53 14.84 9.94 -16.18
CA ARG A 53 16.05 10.76 -16.39
C ARG A 53 16.75 10.29 -17.66
N GLY A 54 16.79 11.15 -18.68
CA GLY A 54 17.41 10.80 -19.96
C GLY A 54 16.82 9.53 -20.60
N GLY A 55 15.50 9.34 -20.51
CA GLY A 55 14.81 8.16 -21.03
C GLY A 55 14.90 6.90 -20.16
N THR A 56 15.66 6.92 -19.06
CA THR A 56 15.77 5.80 -18.13
C THR A 56 14.82 5.98 -16.94
N ALA A 57 14.06 4.94 -16.60
CA ALA A 57 13.23 4.90 -15.40
C ALA A 57 14.10 4.67 -14.15
N VAL A 58 14.02 5.58 -13.17
CA VAL A 58 14.79 5.54 -11.93
C VAL A 58 13.87 5.74 -10.74
N SER A 59 13.91 4.87 -9.74
CA SER A 59 13.15 5.09 -8.49
C SER A 59 13.67 6.35 -7.79
N ALA A 60 12.75 7.17 -7.27
CA ALA A 60 13.12 8.33 -6.47
C ALA A 60 13.80 7.89 -5.17
N ALA A 61 14.96 8.47 -4.87
CA ALA A 61 15.61 8.28 -3.58
C ALA A 61 14.70 8.82 -2.46
N ALA A 62 14.62 8.10 -1.34
CA ALA A 62 13.78 8.44 -0.18
C ALA A 62 12.28 8.61 -0.48
N GLY A 63 11.79 8.15 -1.63
CA GLY A 63 10.36 8.24 -1.98
C GLY A 63 9.50 7.12 -1.40
N GLY A 64 10.13 6.04 -0.93
CA GLY A 64 9.42 4.89 -0.38
C GLY A 64 8.94 5.11 1.06
N ALA A 65 7.89 4.41 1.43
CA ALA A 65 7.27 4.47 2.75
C ALA A 65 6.83 3.08 3.24
N LEU A 66 6.88 2.88 4.55
CA LEU A 66 6.21 1.77 5.22
C LEU A 66 4.93 2.30 5.85
N TRP A 67 3.79 1.84 5.35
CA TRP A 67 2.48 2.25 5.82
C TRP A 67 1.98 1.25 6.85
N ARG A 68 1.36 1.75 7.93
CA ARG A 68 0.55 0.95 8.84
C ARG A 68 -0.90 1.37 8.62
N ILE A 69 -1.78 0.40 8.37
CA ILE A 69 -3.19 0.61 8.07
C ILE A 69 -3.98 -0.21 9.09
N TRP A 70 -4.91 0.44 9.79
CA TRP A 70 -5.77 -0.19 10.78
C TRP A 70 -7.17 0.43 10.71
N SER A 71 -8.18 -0.33 11.10
CA SER A 71 -9.52 0.23 11.34
C SER A 71 -9.53 0.86 12.72
N ILE A 72 -10.18 2.00 12.84
CA ILE A 72 -10.71 2.50 14.10
C ILE A 72 -11.90 1.64 14.53
#